data_AF-A0A4D6C314-F1
#
_entry.id   AF-A0A4D6C314-F1
#
_cell.length_a   1.000
_cell.length_b   1.000
_cell.length_c   1.000
_cell.angle_alpha   90.00
_cell.angle_beta   90.00
_cell.angle_gamma   90.00
#
_symmetry.space_group_name_H-M   'P 1'
#
loop_
_entity.id
_entity.type
_entity.pdbx_description
1 polymer ?
#
loop_
_entity_poly.entity_id
_entity_poly.type
_entity_poly.pdbx_seq_one_letter_code
_entity_poly.pdbx_strand_id
1 'polypeptide(L)' 'MDFSALFSAVFISCFVFSLTVYSVYLGFGPGSEELRDPFEEHED' A
#
# COMPACT_ATOMS: atom_id res chain seq x y z
N MET A 1 -17.32 10.14 -24.18
CA MET A 1 -16.17 9.47 -23.52
C MET A 1 -16.20 8.02 -23.93
N ASP A 2 -15.09 7.50 -24.42
CA ASP A 2 -15.01 6.11 -24.86
C ASP A 2 -15.08 5.18 -23.64
N PHE A 3 -15.91 4.15 -23.73
CA PHE A 3 -16.11 3.19 -22.64
C PHE A 3 -14.78 2.55 -22.20
N SER A 4 -13.89 2.27 -23.16
CA SER A 4 -12.54 1.74 -22.89
C SER A 4 -11.70 2.70 -22.04
N ALA A 5 -11.79 4.01 -22.28
CA ALA A 5 -11.06 5.02 -21.51
C ALA A 5 -11.59 5.12 -20.08
N LEU A 6 -12.92 5.09 -19.91
CA LEU A 6 -13.55 5.05 -18.59
C LEU A 6 -13.17 3.79 -17.80
N PHE A 7 -13.26 2.62 -18.44
CA PHE A 7 -12.88 1.35 -17.83
C PHE A 7 -11.42 1.36 -17.39
N SER A 8 -10.51 1.80 -18.27
CA SER A 8 -9.08 1.85 -17.98
C SER A 8 -8.77 2.80 -16.83
N ALA A 9 -9.39 3.99 -16.80
CA ALA A 9 -9.19 4.95 -15.72
C ALA A 9 -9.67 4.40 -14.37
N VAL A 10 -10.86 3.80 -14.32
CA VAL A 10 -11.39 3.19 -13.09
C VAL A 10 -10.51 2.02 -12.66
N PHE A 11 -10.14 1.14 -13.57
CA PHE A 11 -9.29 -0.02 -13.28
C PHE A 11 -7.94 0.39 -12.70
N ILE A 12 -7.24 1.33 -13.34
CA ILE A 12 -5.95 1.83 -12.86
C ILE A 12 -6.12 2.50 -11.50
N SER A 13 -7.18 3.29 -11.30
CA SER A 13 -7.43 3.96 -10.01
C SER A 13 -7.65 2.96 -8.87
N CYS A 14 -8.46 1.93 -9.08
CA CYS A 14 -8.69 0.86 -8.12
C CYS A 14 -7.42 0.05 -7.85
N PHE A 15 -6.62 -0.21 -8.89
CA PHE A 15 -5.37 -0.94 -8.77
C PHE A 15 -4.36 -0.18 -7.91
N VAL A 16 -4.14 1.10 -8.20
CA VAL A 16 -3.27 1.98 -7.40
C VAL A 16 -3.77 2.09 -5.97
N PHE A 17 -5.06 2.32 -5.77
CA PHE A 17 -5.65 2.42 -4.44
C PHE A 17 -5.44 1.12 -3.62
N SER A 18 -5.63 -0.03 -4.25
CA SER A 18 -5.44 -1.34 -3.61
C SER A 18 -3.98 -1.54 -3.21
N LEU A 19 -3.03 -1.21 -4.09
CA LEU A 19 -1.61 -1.27 -3.78
C LEU A 19 -1.25 -0.34 -2.62
N THR A 20 -1.75 0.89 -2.62
CA THR A 20 -1.49 1.86 -1.56
C THR A 20 -2.01 1.36 -0.21
N VAL A 21 -3.27 0.91 -0.15
CA VAL A 21 -3.86 0.38 1.09
C VAL A 21 -3.10 -0.86 1.56
N TYR A 22 -2.72 -1.76 0.65
CA TYR A 22 -1.95 -2.96 0.99
C TYR A 22 -0.57 -2.62 1.54
N SER A 23 0.15 -1.65 0.94
CA SER A 23 1.44 -1.18 1.45
C SER A 23 1.32 -0.57 2.84
N VAL A 24 0.27 0.22 3.11
CA VAL A 24 0.02 0.78 4.44
C VAL A 24 -0.27 -0.33 5.45
N TYR A 25 -1.13 -1.29 5.10
CA TYR A 25 -1.44 -2.43 5.96
C TYR A 25 -0.20 -3.28 6.26
N LEU A 26 0.67 -3.51 5.28
CA LEU A 26 1.89 -4.28 5.49
C LEU A 26 2.91 -3.52 6.34
N GLY A 27 3.08 -2.21 6.11
CA GLY A 27 4.08 -1.39 6.79
C GLY A 27 3.68 -0.92 8.20
N PHE A 28 2.39 -0.82 8.50
CA PHE A 28 1.88 -0.29 9.77
C PHE A 28 0.75 -1.11 10.41
N GLY A 29 0.35 -2.22 9.80
CA GLY A 29 -0.66 -3.13 10.35
C GLY A 29 -0.03 -4.21 11.24
N PRO A 30 -0.80 -5.22 11.67
CA PRO A 30 -0.32 -6.26 12.60
C PRO A 30 0.94 -7.00 12.12
N GLY A 31 1.15 -7.12 10.81
CA GLY A 31 2.34 -7.75 10.24
C GLY A 31 3.62 -6.90 10.34
N SER A 32 3.53 -5.61 10.69
CA SER A 32 4.71 -4.77 10.83
C SER A 32 5.53 -5.11 12.07
N GLU A 33 4.92 -5.75 13.08
CA GLU A 33 5.62 -6.22 14.29
C GLU A 33 6.66 -7.32 13.99
N GLU A 34 6.50 -8.04 12.86
CA GLU A 34 7.47 -9.02 12.39
C GLU A 34 8.60 -8.37 11.56
N LEU A 35 8.48 -7.10 11.19
CA LEU A 35 9.52 -6.37 10.47
C LEU A 35 10.56 -5.87 11.47
N ARG A 36 11.84 -6.09 11.15
CA ARG A 36 12.96 -5.57 11.95
C ARG A 36 12.86 -4.05 12.07
N ASP A 37 12.78 -3.55 13.30
CA ASP A 37 12.85 -2.12 13.58
C ASP A 37 14.31 -1.64 13.40
N PRO A 38 14.58 -0.71 12.45
CA PRO A 38 15.92 -0.19 12.22
C PRO A 38 16.41 0.77 13.30
N PHE A 39 15.58 1.15 14.27
CA PHE A 39 15.90 2.10 15.33
C PHE A 39 16.07 1.44 16.70
N GLU A 40 15.77 0.15 16.83
CA GLU A 40 15.87 -0.60 18.10
C GLU A 40 17.30 -0.62 18.66
N GLU A 41 18.33 -0.55 17.79
CA GLU A 41 19.75 -0.45 18.17
C GLU A 41 20.18 0.95 18.67
N HIS A 42 19.25 1.91 18.75
CA HIS A 42 19.52 3.31 19.08
C HIS A 42 18.74 3.81 20.30
N GLU A 43 18.10 2.93 21.07
CA GLU A 43 17.30 3.26 22.25
C GLU A 43 18.11 3.39 23.56
N ASP A 44 19.40 3.72 23.48
CA ASP A 44 20.33 3.90 24.61
C ASP A 44 20.41 5.33 25.16
#